data_AF-V8NIU3-F1
#
_entry.id   AF-V8NIU3-F1
#
_cell.length_a   1.000
_cell.length_b   1.000
_cell.length_c   1.000
_cell.angle_alpha   90.00
_cell.angle_beta   90.00
_cell.angle_gamma   90.00
#
_symmetry.space_group_name_H-M   'P 1'
#
loop_
_entity.id
_entity.type
_entity.pdbx_description
1 polymer ?
#
loop_
_entity_poly.entity_id
_entity_poly.type
_entity_poly.pdbx_seq_one_letter_code
_entity_poly.pdbx_strand_id
1 'polypeptide(L)'
;MLEASLGSGRPSGCVLQVLLSKMGIKAALPTYELGLYALIVSCAIAYSGQEIFESSRDSMNRKAFRENIKPGWHYFGRKMDVADFEWAMWFTSFRNLILFALSGHVLFAKICSMAAPQNGFVPGTFDLQDILFYGGTGFSIMRCMSFALENCERKEGNYSIFALMKYNFYLPFFFFGPIMIFDQFHVQAHNSQLQRKDREMWHIIVHAIVQLTAIVAVDDHDNILKELMATTSTFLITTLWLGPCEIVYIWSICNCFGLNFELWVQQFFQLKPFADKEVLSSSFMHFANMSEATSRRIRSIFGAANFWAIVFYNILALNSLEFALLVAKRIFLTGFPLSTFSIWFITYCGVQLIKERERILAIRDEEKDKEKAE
;
A
#
# COMPACT_ATOMS: atom_id res chain seq x y z
N MET A 1 26.02 -22.42 -43.94
CA MET A 1 26.38 -21.09 -44.45
C MET A 1 25.16 -20.16 -44.31
N LEU A 2 24.56 -19.86 -43.15
CA LEU A 2 24.99 -19.73 -41.75
C LEU A 2 26.25 -18.87 -41.56
N GLU A 3 26.04 -17.79 -40.83
CA GLU A 3 26.93 -16.77 -40.27
C GLU A 3 27.20 -15.46 -41.03
N ALA A 4 27.22 -14.40 -40.19
CA ALA A 4 27.86 -13.10 -40.34
C ALA A 4 27.09 -11.98 -41.07
N SER A 5 26.19 -11.32 -40.32
CA SER A 5 26.23 -9.86 -40.24
C SER A 5 25.78 -9.38 -38.86
N LEU A 6 26.72 -9.43 -37.92
CA LEU A 6 26.69 -8.65 -36.68
C LEU A 6 26.70 -7.15 -37.05
N GLY A 7 25.62 -6.46 -36.71
CA GLY A 7 25.48 -5.01 -36.84
C GLY A 7 24.81 -4.43 -35.60
N SER A 8 25.59 -4.29 -34.52
CA SER A 8 25.42 -3.31 -33.43
C SER A 8 23.98 -2.94 -33.02
N GLY A 9 23.26 -3.87 -32.40
CA GLY A 9 22.14 -3.50 -31.53
C GLY A 9 22.70 -3.01 -30.20
N ARG A 10 22.69 -1.69 -29.95
CA ARG A 10 22.71 -1.20 -28.57
C ARG A 10 21.54 -1.88 -27.85
N PRO A 11 21.75 -2.51 -26.68
CA PRO A 11 20.62 -2.96 -25.89
C PRO A 11 19.75 -1.73 -25.61
N SER A 12 18.48 -1.80 -26.02
CA SER A 12 17.45 -0.81 -25.75
C SER A 12 17.53 -0.40 -24.27
N GLY A 13 17.43 0.89 -23.94
CA GLY A 13 17.55 1.42 -22.58
C GLY A 13 16.78 0.61 -21.54
N CYS A 14 15.60 0.11 -21.90
CA CYS A 14 14.78 -0.81 -21.11
C CYS A 14 15.51 -2.10 -20.64
N VAL A 15 16.33 -2.75 -21.48
CA VAL A 15 17.10 -3.95 -21.08
C VAL A 15 18.20 -3.57 -20.11
N LEU A 16 18.85 -2.41 -20.30
CA LEU A 16 19.88 -1.93 -19.38
C LEU A 16 19.26 -1.43 -18.06
N GLN A 17 18.08 -0.82 -18.07
CA GLN A 17 17.31 -0.38 -16.90
C GLN A 17 16.78 -1.58 -16.09
N VAL A 18 16.26 -2.61 -16.77
CA VAL A 18 15.89 -3.89 -16.17
C VAL A 18 17.12 -4.63 -15.64
N LEU A 19 18.25 -4.61 -16.37
CA LEU A 19 19.52 -5.17 -15.90
C LEU A 19 20.11 -4.37 -14.72
N LEU A 20 19.97 -3.05 -14.68
CA LEU A 20 20.46 -2.18 -13.60
C LEU A 20 19.59 -2.31 -12.34
N SER A 21 18.27 -2.46 -12.50
CA SER A 21 17.35 -2.92 -11.44
C SER A 21 17.79 -4.30 -10.93
N LYS A 22 18.06 -5.25 -11.84
CA LYS A 22 18.55 -6.59 -11.50
C LYS A 22 19.95 -6.59 -10.86
N MET A 23 20.83 -5.64 -11.16
CA MET A 23 22.19 -5.55 -10.59
C MET A 23 22.17 -5.15 -9.11
N GLY A 24 21.15 -4.43 -8.64
CA GLY A 24 20.98 -4.10 -7.22
C GLY A 24 20.29 -5.19 -6.38
N ILE A 25 19.60 -6.12 -7.03
CA ILE A 25 18.71 -7.13 -6.40
C ILE A 25 19.46 -8.43 -6.06
N LYS A 26 20.55 -8.76 -6.75
CA LYS A 26 21.20 -10.08 -6.65
C LYS A 26 22.16 -10.28 -5.48
N ALA A 27 22.46 -9.22 -4.72
CA ALA A 27 23.39 -9.29 -3.60
C ALA A 27 22.81 -10.12 -2.44
N ALA A 28 23.30 -11.35 -2.30
CA ALA A 28 22.93 -12.24 -1.21
C ALA A 28 23.56 -11.78 0.11
N LEU A 29 22.77 -11.77 1.18
CA LEU A 29 23.28 -11.63 2.55
C LEU A 29 23.60 -13.02 3.11
N PRO A 30 24.54 -13.14 4.08
CA PRO A 30 24.81 -14.41 4.73
C PRO A 30 23.55 -15.02 5.37
N THR A 31 23.40 -16.33 5.27
CA THR A 31 22.20 -17.05 5.78
C THR A 31 21.98 -16.86 7.28
N TYR A 32 23.06 -16.73 8.07
CA TYR A 32 22.95 -16.47 9.51
C TYR A 32 22.39 -15.07 9.81
N GLU A 33 22.71 -14.07 8.98
CA GLU A 33 22.21 -12.70 9.11
C GLU A 33 20.71 -12.66 8.79
N LEU A 34 20.29 -13.34 7.72
CA LEU A 34 18.89 -13.51 7.36
C LEU A 34 18.11 -14.30 8.41
N GLY A 35 18.71 -15.36 8.96
CA GLY A 35 18.12 -16.15 10.05
C GLY A 35 17.90 -15.32 11.31
N LEU A 36 18.85 -14.44 11.66
CA LEU A 36 18.70 -13.50 12.77
C LEU A 36 17.57 -12.48 12.51
N TYR A 37 17.50 -11.90 11.30
CA TYR A 37 16.42 -10.99 10.94
C TYR A 37 15.04 -11.66 11.02
N ALA A 38 14.92 -12.89 10.52
CA ALA A 38 13.68 -13.68 10.61
C ALA A 38 13.29 -13.97 12.06
N LEU A 39 14.27 -14.31 12.90
CA LEU A 39 14.05 -14.54 14.33
C LEU A 39 13.53 -13.26 15.02
N ILE A 40 14.19 -12.12 14.80
CA ILE A 40 13.80 -10.83 15.39
C ILE A 40 12.36 -10.47 15.02
N VAL A 41 12.01 -10.55 13.74
CA VAL A 41 10.66 -10.23 13.25
C VAL A 41 9.64 -11.20 13.84
N SER A 42 9.95 -12.50 13.90
CA SER A 42 9.07 -13.52 14.47
C SER A 42 8.84 -13.30 15.96
N CYS A 43 9.89 -12.98 16.73
CA CYS A 43 9.78 -12.64 18.15
C CYS A 43 8.97 -11.36 18.36
N ALA A 44 9.14 -10.33 17.52
CA ALA A 44 8.37 -9.09 17.61
C ALA A 44 6.87 -9.33 17.34
N ILE A 45 6.54 -10.18 16.36
CA ILE A 45 5.16 -10.58 16.08
C ILE A 45 4.58 -11.38 17.25
N ALA A 46 5.32 -12.35 17.77
CA ALA A 46 4.89 -13.15 18.91
C ALA A 46 4.65 -12.31 20.17
N TYR A 47 5.57 -11.39 20.47
CA TYR A 47 5.45 -10.44 21.58
C TYR A 47 4.21 -9.55 21.42
N SER A 48 4.03 -8.95 20.23
CA SER A 48 2.86 -8.13 19.94
C SER A 48 1.56 -8.93 20.07
N GLY A 49 1.55 -10.18 19.60
CA GLY A 49 0.41 -11.09 19.75
C GLY A 49 0.11 -11.45 21.21
N GLN A 50 1.14 -11.66 22.02
CA GLN A 50 0.98 -11.92 23.45
C GLN A 50 0.43 -10.70 24.20
N GLU A 51 0.95 -9.50 23.94
CA GLU A 51 0.44 -8.25 24.53
C GLU A 51 -1.02 -8.03 24.16
N ILE A 52 -1.38 -8.22 22.88
CA ILE A 52 -2.78 -8.15 22.43
C ILE A 52 -3.64 -9.18 23.16
N PHE A 53 -3.16 -10.42 23.31
CA PHE A 53 -3.88 -11.48 24.00
C PHE A 53 -4.10 -11.15 25.50
N GLU A 54 -3.07 -10.67 26.19
CA GLU A 54 -3.14 -10.31 27.60
C GLU A 54 -4.06 -9.11 27.82
N SER A 55 -3.91 -8.04 27.03
CA SER A 55 -4.78 -6.86 27.10
C SER A 55 -6.25 -7.21 26.80
N SER A 56 -6.48 -8.13 25.86
CA SER A 56 -7.81 -8.65 25.56
C SER A 56 -8.38 -9.42 26.75
N ARG A 57 -7.60 -10.33 27.34
CA ARG A 57 -8.00 -11.14 28.51
C ARG A 57 -8.34 -10.27 29.73
N ASP A 58 -7.55 -9.24 30.00
CA ASP A 58 -7.80 -8.33 31.11
C ASP A 58 -9.07 -7.50 30.88
N SER A 59 -9.31 -7.13 29.62
CA SER A 59 -10.55 -6.46 29.22
C SER A 59 -11.77 -7.37 29.30
N MET A 60 -11.62 -8.70 29.11
CA MET A 60 -12.71 -9.67 29.28
C MET A 60 -13.26 -9.76 30.71
N ASN A 61 -12.46 -9.37 31.71
CA ASN A 61 -12.88 -9.38 33.11
C ASN A 61 -13.71 -8.15 33.50
N ARG A 62 -13.82 -7.15 32.62
CA ARG A 62 -14.66 -5.97 32.86
C ARG A 62 -16.13 -6.38 32.88
N LYS A 63 -16.89 -5.86 33.86
CA LYS A 63 -18.33 -6.17 34.02
C LYS A 63 -19.13 -5.91 32.74
N ALA A 64 -18.87 -4.78 32.08
CA ALA A 64 -19.51 -4.39 30.83
C ALA A 64 -19.32 -5.41 29.69
N PHE A 65 -18.20 -6.14 29.66
CA PHE A 65 -17.95 -7.15 28.64
C PHE A 65 -18.58 -8.51 29.02
N ARG A 66 -18.50 -8.91 30.31
CA ARG A 66 -19.06 -10.20 30.79
C ARG A 66 -20.57 -10.34 30.58
N GLU A 67 -21.32 -9.25 30.73
CA GLU A 67 -22.78 -9.24 30.54
C GLU A 67 -23.20 -9.49 29.09
N ASN A 68 -22.28 -9.23 28.15
CA ASN A 68 -22.50 -9.36 26.72
C ASN A 68 -21.95 -10.67 26.13
N ILE A 69 -21.37 -11.57 26.91
CA ILE A 69 -20.88 -12.87 26.41
C ILE A 69 -21.93 -13.97 26.63
N LYS A 70 -22.52 -14.50 25.56
CA LYS A 70 -23.50 -15.60 25.60
C LYS A 70 -22.98 -16.88 24.93
N PRO A 71 -23.51 -18.07 25.24
CA PRO A 71 -23.23 -19.28 24.45
C PRO A 71 -23.67 -19.05 22.98
N GLY A 72 -22.83 -19.32 21.98
CA GLY A 72 -23.20 -19.05 20.58
C GLY A 72 -22.37 -19.73 19.48
N TRP A 73 -21.04 -19.84 19.62
CA TRP A 73 -20.21 -20.55 18.64
C TRP A 73 -20.35 -22.07 18.81
N HIS A 74 -21.50 -22.63 18.44
CA HIS A 74 -21.84 -24.05 18.60
C HIS A 74 -20.81 -24.98 17.93
N TYR A 75 -20.19 -24.56 16.82
CA TYR A 75 -19.14 -25.32 16.14
C TYR A 75 -17.81 -25.38 16.90
N PHE A 76 -17.48 -24.35 17.68
CA PHE A 76 -16.20 -24.25 18.39
C PHE A 76 -16.33 -24.43 19.91
N GLY A 77 -17.55 -24.67 20.41
CA GLY A 77 -17.84 -24.81 21.85
C GLY A 77 -17.49 -23.55 22.66
N ARG A 78 -17.39 -22.38 22.02
CA ARG A 78 -17.01 -21.13 22.67
C ARG A 78 -18.20 -20.20 22.87
N LYS A 79 -18.10 -19.38 23.92
CA LYS A 79 -19.03 -18.28 24.11
C LYS A 79 -18.77 -17.21 23.05
N MET A 80 -19.84 -16.60 22.57
CA MET A 80 -19.87 -15.53 21.58
C MET A 80 -20.11 -14.20 22.29
N ASP A 81 -19.42 -13.17 21.84
CA ASP A 81 -19.77 -11.80 22.19
C ASP A 81 -21.05 -11.41 21.44
N VAL A 82 -22.07 -10.98 22.18
CA VAL A 82 -23.35 -10.50 21.65
C VAL A 82 -23.56 -9.01 21.89
N ALA A 83 -22.57 -8.29 22.45
CA ALA A 83 -22.54 -6.82 22.39
C ALA A 83 -22.48 -6.36 20.94
N ASP A 84 -21.72 -7.13 20.14
CA ASP A 84 -21.46 -6.91 18.73
C ASP A 84 -22.68 -7.33 17.87
N PHE A 85 -23.79 -6.62 18.05
CA PHE A 85 -25.01 -6.83 17.27
C PHE A 85 -24.75 -6.72 15.76
N GLU A 86 -23.75 -5.92 15.37
CA GLU A 86 -23.22 -5.75 14.02
C GLU A 86 -22.83 -7.08 13.37
N TRP A 87 -22.10 -7.92 14.10
CA TRP A 87 -21.61 -9.22 13.61
C TRP A 87 -22.74 -10.23 13.46
N ALA A 88 -23.71 -10.25 14.39
CA ALA A 88 -24.87 -11.12 14.28
C ALA A 88 -25.72 -10.80 13.03
N MET A 89 -25.84 -9.53 12.66
CA MET A 89 -26.58 -9.10 11.47
C MET A 89 -25.83 -9.38 10.17
N TRP A 90 -24.50 -9.29 10.18
CA TRP A 90 -23.65 -9.65 9.04
C TRP A 90 -23.95 -11.08 8.56
N PHE A 91 -24.03 -12.03 9.50
CA PHE A 91 -24.27 -13.43 9.19
C PHE A 91 -25.74 -13.80 8.99
N THR A 92 -26.68 -12.89 9.32
CA THR A 92 -28.12 -13.14 9.21
C THR A 92 -28.76 -12.23 8.15
N SER A 93 -29.14 -11.01 8.53
CA SER A 93 -29.91 -10.07 7.72
C SER A 93 -29.20 -9.59 6.46
N PHE A 94 -27.88 -9.37 6.52
CA PHE A 94 -27.11 -8.77 5.42
C PHE A 94 -26.24 -9.77 4.65
N ARG A 95 -26.26 -11.06 5.01
CA ARG A 95 -25.39 -12.09 4.42
C ARG A 95 -25.43 -12.10 2.89
N ASN A 96 -26.63 -12.20 2.32
CA ASN A 96 -26.79 -12.29 0.86
C ASN A 96 -26.39 -10.98 0.16
N LEU A 97 -26.60 -9.84 0.84
CA LEU A 97 -26.29 -8.52 0.34
C LEU A 97 -24.77 -8.29 0.26
N ILE A 98 -24.04 -8.71 1.30
CA ILE A 98 -22.58 -8.65 1.37
C ILE A 98 -21.96 -9.59 0.33
N LEU A 99 -22.47 -10.82 0.21
CA LEU A 99 -22.00 -11.77 -0.81
C LEU A 99 -22.15 -11.20 -2.23
N PHE A 100 -23.24 -10.47 -2.49
CA PHE A 100 -23.45 -9.79 -3.76
C PHE A 100 -22.48 -8.60 -3.97
N ALA A 101 -22.23 -7.78 -2.94
CA ALA A 101 -21.25 -6.69 -3.03
C ALA A 101 -19.84 -7.24 -3.32
N LEU A 102 -19.43 -8.28 -2.60
CA LEU A 102 -18.12 -8.92 -2.76
C LEU A 102 -17.95 -9.58 -4.13
N SER A 103 -18.99 -10.23 -4.66
CA SER A 103 -18.93 -10.83 -6.00
C SER A 103 -18.76 -9.76 -7.10
N GLY A 104 -19.32 -8.57 -6.91
CA GLY A 104 -19.08 -7.43 -7.82
C GLY A 104 -17.62 -6.99 -7.87
N HIS A 105 -16.90 -7.00 -6.73
CA HIS A 105 -15.45 -6.71 -6.72
C HIS A 105 -14.62 -7.80 -7.40
N VAL A 106 -14.99 -9.08 -7.26
CA VAL A 106 -14.36 -10.19 -8.01
C VAL A 106 -14.54 -9.99 -9.51
N LEU A 107 -15.78 -9.73 -9.94
CA LEU A 107 -16.11 -9.57 -11.35
C LEU A 107 -15.40 -8.36 -11.95
N PHE A 108 -15.40 -7.23 -11.24
CA PHE A 108 -14.70 -6.02 -11.68
C PHE A 108 -13.19 -6.24 -11.78
N ALA A 109 -12.56 -6.82 -10.76
CA ALA A 109 -11.13 -7.13 -10.79
C ALA A 109 -10.78 -8.05 -11.97
N LYS A 110 -11.65 -9.03 -12.27
CA LYS A 110 -11.48 -9.92 -13.41
C LYS A 110 -11.62 -9.20 -14.76
N ILE A 111 -12.61 -8.32 -14.91
CA ILE A 111 -12.79 -7.51 -16.13
C ILE A 111 -11.58 -6.60 -16.34
N CYS A 112 -11.09 -5.93 -15.30
CA CYS A 112 -9.89 -5.09 -15.39
C CYS A 112 -8.65 -5.88 -15.79
N SER A 113 -8.48 -7.09 -15.24
CA SER A 113 -7.39 -8.00 -15.62
C SER A 113 -7.48 -8.44 -17.09
N MET A 114 -8.69 -8.61 -17.63
CA MET A 114 -8.89 -8.95 -19.04
C MET A 114 -8.71 -7.75 -19.98
N ALA A 115 -9.00 -6.53 -19.53
CA ALA A 115 -8.93 -5.32 -20.34
C ALA A 115 -7.56 -4.64 -20.31
N ALA A 116 -6.79 -4.79 -19.22
CA ALA A 116 -5.48 -4.20 -19.07
C ALA A 116 -4.38 -5.20 -19.49
N PRO A 117 -3.41 -4.78 -20.33
CA PRO A 117 -2.22 -5.60 -20.56
C PRO A 117 -1.48 -5.77 -19.22
N GLN A 118 -1.42 -7.00 -18.72
CA GLN A 118 -0.76 -7.31 -17.44
C GLN A 118 0.77 -7.19 -17.52
N ASN A 119 1.31 -7.08 -18.74
CA ASN A 119 2.74 -6.95 -18.98
C ASN A 119 3.19 -5.51 -18.67
N GLY A 120 3.61 -5.27 -17.43
CA GLY A 120 4.49 -4.14 -17.08
C GLY A 120 3.89 -3.00 -16.27
N PHE A 121 2.61 -3.04 -15.88
CA PHE A 121 2.02 -1.92 -15.11
C PHE A 121 2.25 -2.01 -13.58
N VAL A 122 2.50 -3.21 -13.05
CA VAL A 122 2.83 -3.43 -11.63
C VAL A 122 4.16 -4.18 -11.57
N PRO A 123 5.28 -3.51 -11.29
CA PRO A 123 6.54 -4.18 -11.00
C PRO A 123 6.41 -4.82 -9.60
N GLY A 124 5.96 -6.07 -9.52
CA GLY A 124 5.81 -6.76 -8.24
C GLY A 124 5.20 -8.15 -8.33
N THR A 125 5.14 -8.86 -7.19
CA THR A 125 4.66 -10.24 -7.09
C THR A 125 3.13 -10.41 -7.09
N PHE A 126 2.42 -9.30 -7.27
CA PHE A 126 0.97 -9.25 -7.22
C PHE A 126 0.48 -8.79 -8.58
N ASP A 127 -0.41 -9.59 -9.17
CA ASP A 127 -1.09 -9.15 -10.37
C ASP A 127 -2.00 -7.96 -10.02
N LEU A 128 -2.20 -7.04 -10.97
CA LEU A 128 -3.15 -5.93 -10.79
C LEU A 128 -4.52 -6.43 -10.31
N GLN A 129 -4.91 -7.63 -10.75
CA GLN A 129 -6.11 -8.31 -10.28
C GLN A 129 -6.14 -8.50 -8.76
N ASP A 130 -5.03 -8.95 -8.17
CA ASP A 130 -4.93 -9.23 -6.74
C ASP A 130 -5.07 -7.94 -5.93
N ILE A 131 -4.39 -6.87 -6.37
CA ILE A 131 -4.45 -5.56 -5.71
C ILE A 131 -5.87 -5.02 -5.72
N LEU A 132 -6.54 -5.06 -6.87
CA LEU A 132 -7.92 -4.60 -7.01
C LEU A 132 -8.89 -5.49 -6.22
N PHE A 133 -8.66 -6.80 -6.20
CA PHE A 133 -9.50 -7.73 -5.46
C PHE A 133 -9.35 -7.54 -3.94
N TYR A 134 -8.14 -7.63 -3.39
CA TYR A 134 -7.90 -7.50 -1.96
C TYR A 134 -8.23 -6.08 -1.46
N GLY A 135 -7.82 -5.05 -2.20
CA GLY A 135 -8.14 -3.66 -1.86
C GLY A 135 -9.65 -3.40 -1.91
N GLY A 136 -10.29 -3.75 -3.02
CA GLY A 136 -11.72 -3.52 -3.21
C GLY A 136 -12.59 -4.28 -2.22
N THR A 137 -12.29 -5.56 -1.97
CA THR A 137 -13.03 -6.35 -0.99
C THR A 137 -12.82 -5.85 0.44
N GLY A 138 -11.60 -5.45 0.82
CA GLY A 138 -11.33 -4.88 2.13
C GLY A 138 -12.14 -3.61 2.40
N PHE A 139 -12.14 -2.66 1.46
CA PHE A 139 -12.93 -1.43 1.58
C PHE A 139 -14.44 -1.69 1.50
N SER A 140 -14.88 -2.66 0.69
CA SER A 140 -16.27 -3.08 0.63
C SER A 140 -16.78 -3.63 1.96
N ILE A 141 -15.96 -4.42 2.66
CA ILE A 141 -16.28 -4.92 4.01
C ILE A 141 -16.49 -3.75 4.96
N MET A 142 -15.57 -2.77 4.98
CA MET A 142 -15.71 -1.57 5.84
C MET A 142 -16.99 -0.77 5.53
N ARG A 143 -17.33 -0.60 4.25
CA ARG A 143 -18.57 0.07 3.84
C ARG A 143 -19.81 -0.70 4.23
N CYS A 144 -19.80 -2.03 4.04
CA CYS A 144 -20.89 -2.89 4.48
C CYS A 144 -21.09 -2.82 6.00
N MET A 145 -20.01 -2.74 6.79
CA MET A 145 -20.09 -2.50 8.24
C MET A 145 -20.73 -1.14 8.55
N SER A 146 -20.25 -0.06 7.94
CA SER A 146 -20.78 1.28 8.15
C SER A 146 -22.26 1.40 7.76
N PHE A 147 -22.68 0.80 6.64
CA PHE A 147 -24.08 0.75 6.24
C PHE A 147 -24.95 -0.05 7.22
N ALA A 148 -24.44 -1.18 7.72
CA ALA A 148 -25.18 -2.01 8.67
C ALA A 148 -25.40 -1.23 9.99
N LEU A 149 -24.36 -0.59 10.52
CA LEU A 149 -24.43 0.26 11.71
C LEU A 149 -25.49 1.37 11.59
N GLU A 150 -25.45 2.11 10.48
CA GLU A 150 -26.38 3.23 10.25
C GLU A 150 -27.84 2.77 10.03
N ASN A 151 -28.05 1.57 9.47
CA ASN A 151 -29.38 0.98 9.43
C ASN A 151 -29.94 0.65 10.82
N CYS A 152 -29.07 0.39 11.79
CA CYS A 152 -29.48 -0.05 13.13
C CYS A 152 -29.83 1.10 14.06
N GLU A 153 -29.13 2.22 13.94
CA GLU A 153 -29.48 3.43 14.68
C GLU A 153 -30.76 4.09 14.14
N ARG A 154 -31.16 3.73 12.91
CA ARG A 154 -32.35 4.25 12.27
C ARG A 154 -33.63 3.75 12.96
N LYS A 155 -34.46 4.70 13.39
CA LYS A 155 -35.72 4.42 14.09
C LYS A 155 -36.86 3.97 13.17
N GLU A 156 -36.81 4.31 11.89
CA GLU A 156 -37.89 4.03 10.92
C GLU A 156 -37.36 3.51 9.58
N GLY A 157 -37.73 2.26 9.25
CA GLY A 157 -37.42 1.60 8.00
C GLY A 157 -35.94 1.20 7.84
N ASN A 158 -35.63 0.54 6.72
CA ASN A 158 -34.27 0.16 6.34
C ASN A 158 -33.86 0.88 5.05
N TYR A 159 -32.59 1.22 4.91
CA TYR A 159 -32.03 1.67 3.65
C TYR A 159 -32.09 0.54 2.61
N SER A 160 -32.32 0.93 1.34
CA SER A 160 -32.43 -0.05 0.26
C SER A 160 -31.07 -0.67 -0.11
N ILE A 161 -31.12 -1.87 -0.69
CA ILE A 161 -29.96 -2.52 -1.34
C ILE A 161 -29.25 -1.59 -2.33
N PHE A 162 -30.01 -0.77 -3.07
CA PHE A 162 -29.44 0.18 -4.03
C PHE A 162 -28.61 1.27 -3.36
N ALA A 163 -28.93 1.67 -2.13
CA ALA A 163 -28.11 2.61 -1.38
C ALA A 163 -26.76 1.99 -1.01
N LEU A 164 -26.74 0.71 -0.59
CA LEU A 164 -25.49 0.00 -0.35
C LEU A 164 -24.67 -0.18 -1.63
N MET A 165 -25.30 -0.48 -2.76
CA MET A 165 -24.61 -0.62 -4.04
C MET A 165 -24.00 0.71 -4.48
N LYS A 166 -24.74 1.82 -4.41
CA LYS A 166 -24.21 3.16 -4.69
C LYS A 166 -23.03 3.48 -3.80
N TYR A 167 -23.09 3.14 -2.52
CA TYR A 167 -22.01 3.37 -1.56
C TYR A 167 -20.77 2.51 -1.83
N ASN A 168 -20.95 1.21 -2.09
CA ASN A 168 -19.85 0.29 -2.37
C ASN A 168 -19.16 0.61 -3.68
N PHE A 169 -19.93 0.83 -4.75
CA PHE A 169 -19.46 1.07 -6.12
C PHE A 169 -19.31 2.56 -6.44
N TYR A 170 -19.27 3.44 -5.41
CA TYR A 170 -18.98 4.85 -5.63
C TYR A 170 -17.54 5.00 -6.11
N LEU A 171 -17.38 5.31 -7.40
CA LEU A 171 -16.10 5.28 -8.11
C LEU A 171 -14.99 6.09 -7.41
N PRO A 172 -15.26 7.30 -6.84
CA PRO A 172 -14.26 8.06 -6.10
C PRO A 172 -13.66 7.32 -4.89
N PHE A 173 -14.43 6.45 -4.25
CA PHE A 173 -13.98 5.71 -3.08
C PHE A 173 -13.62 4.25 -3.40
N PHE A 174 -13.95 3.74 -4.58
CA PHE A 174 -14.11 2.32 -4.86
C PHE A 174 -13.03 1.38 -4.28
N PHE A 175 -11.74 1.61 -4.58
CA PHE A 175 -10.63 0.76 -4.12
C PHE A 175 -9.88 1.29 -2.90
N PHE A 176 -9.27 2.48 -3.03
CA PHE A 176 -8.36 3.05 -2.04
C PHE A 176 -8.70 4.51 -1.73
N GLY A 177 -9.96 4.93 -1.97
CA GLY A 177 -10.37 6.29 -1.65
C GLY A 177 -10.66 6.49 -0.17
N PRO A 178 -10.84 7.75 0.26
CA PRO A 178 -11.15 8.09 1.64
C PRO A 178 -12.30 7.24 2.18
N ILE A 179 -12.13 6.79 3.42
CA ILE A 179 -13.21 6.09 4.13
C ILE A 179 -14.18 7.16 4.61
N MET A 180 -15.31 7.25 3.94
CA MET A 180 -16.47 8.04 4.35
C MET A 180 -17.49 7.10 4.96
N ILE A 181 -18.12 7.49 6.06
CA ILE A 181 -19.21 6.74 6.70
C ILE A 181 -20.54 6.92 5.95
N PHE A 182 -21.44 5.95 6.07
CA PHE A 182 -22.64 5.87 5.22
C PHE A 182 -23.62 7.03 5.41
N ASP A 183 -23.78 7.56 6.62
CA ASP A 183 -24.60 8.75 6.93
C ASP A 183 -24.13 9.98 6.14
N GLN A 184 -22.83 10.28 6.18
CA GLN A 184 -22.21 11.38 5.45
C GLN A 184 -22.36 11.18 3.95
N PHE A 185 -22.10 9.96 3.46
CA PHE A 185 -22.30 9.61 2.07
C PHE A 185 -23.76 9.78 1.64
N HIS A 186 -24.71 9.30 2.44
CA HIS A 186 -26.12 9.32 2.11
C HIS A 186 -26.68 10.75 2.05
N VAL A 187 -26.27 11.62 2.99
CA VAL A 187 -26.59 13.05 2.99
C VAL A 187 -25.96 13.73 1.78
N GLN A 188 -24.68 13.48 1.50
CA GLN A 188 -23.97 14.08 0.38
C GLN A 188 -24.57 13.65 -0.97
N ALA A 189 -24.88 12.36 -1.13
CA ALA A 189 -25.41 11.81 -2.38
C ALA A 189 -26.84 12.28 -2.70
N HIS A 190 -27.63 12.66 -1.69
CA HIS A 190 -28.98 13.23 -1.88
C HIS A 190 -29.00 14.75 -1.93
N ASN A 191 -27.90 15.43 -1.62
CA ASN A 191 -27.85 16.88 -1.64
C ASN A 191 -27.55 17.42 -3.05
N SER A 192 -28.59 17.86 -3.76
CA SER A 192 -28.48 18.45 -5.10
C SER A 192 -27.83 19.84 -5.12
N GLN A 193 -27.72 20.53 -3.98
CA GLN A 193 -27.12 21.88 -3.92
C GLN A 193 -25.59 21.86 -3.96
N LEU A 194 -24.97 20.70 -3.80
CA LEU A 194 -23.51 20.52 -3.88
C LEU A 194 -23.02 20.35 -5.34
N GLN A 195 -23.89 20.47 -6.34
CA GLN A 195 -23.47 20.46 -7.74
C GLN A 195 -22.58 21.67 -8.03
N ARG A 196 -21.33 21.37 -8.37
CA ARG A 196 -20.34 22.38 -8.74
C ARG A 196 -20.77 23.07 -10.02
N LYS A 197 -20.62 24.40 -10.11
CA LYS A 197 -20.95 25.17 -11.31
C LYS A 197 -20.20 24.61 -12.52
N ASP A 198 -20.87 24.53 -13.68
CA ASP A 198 -20.30 23.94 -14.91
C ASP A 198 -18.92 24.50 -15.29
N ARG A 199 -18.69 25.79 -15.03
CA ARG A 199 -17.41 26.46 -15.27
C ARG A 199 -16.28 25.90 -14.39
N GLU A 200 -16.56 25.63 -13.12
CA GLU A 200 -15.57 25.03 -12.21
C GLU A 200 -15.28 23.56 -12.57
N MET A 201 -16.31 22.84 -13.01
CA MET A 201 -16.16 21.47 -13.49
C MET A 201 -15.28 21.40 -14.75
N TRP A 202 -15.44 22.35 -15.67
CA TRP A 202 -14.56 22.50 -16.83
C TRP A 202 -13.09 22.70 -16.44
N HIS A 203 -12.80 23.55 -15.45
CA HIS A 203 -11.42 23.72 -14.98
C HIS A 203 -10.83 22.41 -14.44
N ILE A 204 -11.60 21.65 -13.66
CA ILE A 204 -11.16 20.35 -13.13
C ILE A 204 -10.91 19.36 -14.27
N ILE A 205 -11.80 19.29 -15.26
CA ILE A 205 -11.66 18.40 -16.42
C ILE A 205 -10.40 18.76 -17.21
N VAL A 206 -10.17 20.04 -17.49
CA VAL A 206 -8.95 20.49 -18.19
C VAL A 206 -7.70 20.11 -17.39
N HIS A 207 -7.68 20.36 -16.08
CA HIS A 207 -6.56 19.96 -15.22
C HIS A 207 -6.34 18.44 -15.25
N ALA A 208 -7.40 17.63 -15.16
CA ALA A 208 -7.29 16.17 -15.24
C ALA A 208 -6.73 15.70 -16.59
N ILE A 209 -7.21 16.27 -17.70
CA ILE A 209 -6.72 15.96 -19.05
C ILE A 209 -5.24 16.33 -19.18
N VAL A 210 -4.84 17.52 -18.75
CA VAL A 210 -3.44 17.97 -18.82
C VAL A 210 -2.52 17.02 -18.05
N GLN A 211 -2.90 16.61 -16.85
CA GLN A 211 -2.10 15.68 -16.05
C GLN A 211 -2.08 14.27 -16.65
N LEU A 212 -3.19 13.80 -17.23
CA LEU A 212 -3.24 12.51 -17.94
C LEU A 212 -2.35 12.53 -19.19
N THR A 213 -2.40 13.60 -19.97
CA THR A 213 -1.50 13.80 -21.12
C THR A 213 -0.05 13.86 -20.66
N ALA A 214 0.26 14.51 -19.54
CA ALA A 214 1.61 14.53 -18.99
C ALA A 214 2.11 13.12 -18.60
N ILE A 215 1.24 12.28 -18.02
CA ILE A 215 1.57 10.88 -17.70
C ILE A 215 1.80 10.06 -18.97
N VAL A 216 0.88 10.14 -19.94
CA VAL A 216 0.98 9.38 -21.20
C VAL A 216 2.15 9.85 -22.06
N ALA A 217 2.49 11.14 -22.03
CA ALA A 217 3.64 11.69 -22.75
C ALA A 217 5.00 11.24 -22.17
N VAL A 218 5.02 10.62 -20.98
CA VAL A 218 6.20 9.92 -20.47
C VAL A 218 6.25 8.55 -21.14
N ASP A 219 6.72 8.53 -22.39
CA ASP A 219 6.94 7.29 -23.15
C ASP A 219 8.08 6.43 -22.57
N ASP A 220 8.94 7.03 -21.73
CA ASP A 220 10.10 6.36 -21.14
C ASP A 220 10.46 6.94 -19.77
N HIS A 221 10.67 6.05 -18.79
CA HIS A 221 11.01 6.34 -17.39
C HIS A 221 12.53 6.39 -17.15
N ASP A 222 13.33 6.49 -18.20
CA ASP A 222 14.80 6.56 -18.12
C ASP A 222 15.34 7.85 -17.47
N ASN A 223 14.51 8.88 -17.27
CA ASN A 223 14.93 10.17 -16.69
C ASN A 223 14.17 10.48 -15.39
N ILE A 224 14.92 10.76 -14.32
CA ILE A 224 14.45 11.20 -12.99
C ILE A 224 13.37 12.28 -13.10
N LEU A 225 13.58 13.27 -13.98
CA LEU A 225 12.65 14.38 -14.15
C LEU A 225 11.33 13.93 -14.77
N LYS A 226 11.37 12.97 -15.70
CA LYS A 226 10.17 12.41 -16.32
C LYS A 226 9.41 11.53 -15.34
N GLU A 227 10.12 10.73 -14.55
CA GLU A 227 9.53 9.90 -13.50
C GLU A 227 8.93 10.75 -12.37
N LEU A 228 9.63 11.79 -11.93
CA LEU A 228 9.10 12.77 -10.97
C LEU A 228 7.85 13.47 -11.52
N MET A 229 7.86 13.85 -12.79
CA MET A 229 6.70 14.45 -13.45
C MET A 229 5.52 13.46 -13.47
N ALA A 230 5.73 12.22 -13.91
CA ALA A 230 4.68 11.20 -13.98
C ALA A 230 4.07 10.91 -12.59
N THR A 231 4.91 10.74 -11.57
CA THR A 231 4.49 10.44 -10.19
C THR A 231 3.76 11.63 -9.58
N THR A 232 4.29 12.85 -9.74
CA THR A 232 3.63 14.09 -9.28
C THR A 232 2.28 14.28 -9.98
N SER A 233 2.21 14.12 -11.30
CA SER A 233 0.95 14.19 -12.07
C SER A 233 -0.06 13.15 -11.61
N THR A 234 0.38 11.93 -11.30
CA THR A 234 -0.48 10.86 -10.77
C THR A 234 -1.07 11.23 -9.42
N PHE A 235 -0.26 11.75 -8.49
CA PHE A 235 -0.73 12.17 -7.17
C PHE A 235 -1.60 13.43 -7.24
N LEU A 236 -1.37 14.35 -8.19
CA LEU A 236 -2.25 15.49 -8.44
C LEU A 236 -3.63 15.06 -8.94
N ILE A 237 -3.70 14.17 -9.93
CA ILE A 237 -4.99 13.62 -10.40
C ILE A 237 -5.70 12.92 -9.25
N THR A 238 -4.97 12.12 -8.48
CA THR A 238 -5.57 11.40 -7.36
C THR A 238 -6.08 12.37 -6.29
N THR A 239 -5.36 13.45 -6.01
CA THR A 239 -5.82 14.51 -5.09
C THR A 239 -7.09 15.20 -5.58
N LEU A 240 -7.16 15.51 -6.89
CA LEU A 240 -8.36 16.05 -7.50
C LEU A 240 -9.53 15.06 -7.44
N TRP A 241 -9.24 13.78 -7.61
CA TRP A 241 -10.22 12.70 -7.63
C TRP A 241 -10.80 12.38 -6.24
N LEU A 242 -9.94 12.28 -5.21
CA LEU A 242 -10.34 12.00 -3.84
C LEU A 242 -11.03 13.20 -3.17
N GLY A 243 -10.85 14.40 -3.73
CA GLY A 243 -11.32 15.66 -3.17
C GLY A 243 -10.21 16.35 -2.38
N PRO A 244 -9.89 17.62 -2.69
CA PRO A 244 -8.80 18.34 -2.05
C PRO A 244 -9.17 18.70 -0.60
N CYS A 245 -8.74 17.88 0.36
CA CYS A 245 -8.80 18.17 1.79
C CYS A 245 -7.41 18.03 2.43
N GLU A 246 -7.21 18.62 3.61
CA GLU A 246 -5.90 18.66 4.27
C GLU A 246 -5.26 17.27 4.40
N ILE A 247 -6.07 16.26 4.75
CA ILE A 247 -5.62 14.87 4.89
C ILE A 247 -5.15 14.31 3.55
N VAL A 248 -5.87 14.57 2.46
CA VAL A 248 -5.51 14.10 1.12
C VAL A 248 -4.26 14.81 0.60
N TYR A 249 -4.06 16.09 0.93
CA TYR A 249 -2.83 16.81 0.58
C TYR A 249 -1.60 16.23 1.30
N ILE A 250 -1.71 16.01 2.62
CA ILE A 250 -0.64 15.38 3.40
C ILE A 250 -0.33 13.99 2.84
N TRP A 251 -1.37 13.20 2.55
CA TRP A 251 -1.22 11.88 1.94
C TRP A 251 -0.47 11.92 0.60
N SER A 252 -0.93 12.77 -0.31
CA SER A 252 -0.42 12.91 -1.66
C SER A 252 1.04 13.33 -1.66
N ILE A 253 1.41 14.30 -0.81
CA ILE A 253 2.80 14.76 -0.66
C ILE A 253 3.69 13.67 -0.06
N CYS A 254 3.28 13.04 1.04
CA CYS A 254 4.09 12.02 1.71
C CYS A 254 4.33 10.79 0.83
N ASN A 255 3.31 10.33 0.09
CA ASN A 255 3.45 9.17 -0.79
C ASN A 255 4.23 9.51 -2.07
N CYS A 256 4.00 10.69 -2.65
CA CYS A 256 4.79 11.17 -3.78
C CYS A 256 6.26 11.30 -3.39
N PHE A 257 6.55 11.91 -2.23
CA PHE A 257 7.91 12.02 -1.72
C PHE A 257 8.52 10.65 -1.42
N GLY A 258 7.81 9.76 -0.73
CA GLY A 258 8.33 8.42 -0.38
C GLY A 258 8.72 7.59 -1.61
N LEU A 259 7.87 7.60 -2.64
CA LEU A 259 8.12 6.88 -3.90
C LEU A 259 9.32 7.46 -4.66
N ASN A 260 9.38 8.79 -4.79
CA ASN A 260 10.51 9.45 -5.46
C ASN A 260 11.81 9.34 -4.65
N PHE A 261 11.72 9.37 -3.33
CA PHE A 261 12.88 9.26 -2.45
C PHE A 261 13.55 7.88 -2.59
N GLU A 262 12.78 6.81 -2.74
CA GLU A 262 13.33 5.48 -3.01
C GLU A 262 14.13 5.45 -4.33
N LEU A 263 13.61 6.07 -5.38
CA LEU A 263 14.26 6.19 -6.69
C LEU A 263 15.53 7.08 -6.63
N TRP A 264 15.44 8.22 -5.95
CA TRP A 264 16.57 9.12 -5.77
C TRP A 264 17.69 8.48 -4.95
N VAL A 265 17.36 7.71 -3.92
CA VAL A 265 18.35 6.94 -3.16
C VAL A 265 19.03 5.92 -4.06
N GLN A 266 18.29 5.21 -4.92
CA GLN A 266 18.86 4.26 -5.87
C GLN A 266 19.82 4.94 -6.85
N GLN A 267 19.45 6.10 -7.40
CA GLN A 267 20.27 6.88 -8.34
C GLN A 267 21.44 7.60 -7.67
N PHE A 268 21.29 8.04 -6.42
CA PHE A 268 22.38 8.62 -5.63
C PHE A 268 23.56 7.65 -5.53
N PHE A 269 23.28 6.34 -5.38
CA PHE A 269 24.30 5.29 -5.41
C PHE A 269 24.88 4.99 -6.80
N GLN A 270 24.37 5.61 -7.88
CA GLN A 270 24.81 5.43 -9.27
C GLN A 270 25.49 6.69 -9.88
N LEU A 271 25.49 7.85 -9.20
CA LEU A 271 26.07 9.09 -9.73
C LEU A 271 27.59 8.97 -9.98
N LYS A 272 28.07 9.50 -11.10
CA LYS A 272 29.46 9.37 -11.60
C LYS A 272 30.62 9.78 -10.66
N PRO A 273 30.49 10.69 -9.68
CA PRO A 273 31.54 10.88 -8.67
C PRO A 273 31.81 9.61 -7.83
N PHE A 274 30.94 8.60 -7.91
CA PHE A 274 31.06 7.30 -7.27
C PHE A 274 31.48 6.17 -8.25
N ALA A 275 31.56 6.44 -9.55
CA ALA A 275 31.87 5.45 -10.59
C ALA A 275 33.22 5.68 -11.29
N ASP A 276 33.73 6.91 -11.32
CA ASP A 276 35.03 7.22 -11.90
C ASP A 276 36.14 7.04 -10.86
N LYS A 277 36.99 6.04 -11.10
CA LYS A 277 38.16 5.67 -10.32
C LYS A 277 39.30 6.67 -10.51
N GLU A 278 39.13 7.93 -10.18
CA GLU A 278 40.27 8.82 -9.95
C GLU A 278 39.78 10.16 -9.37
N VAL A 279 40.26 10.48 -8.16
CA VAL A 279 40.19 11.79 -7.52
C VAL A 279 38.87 12.15 -6.80
N LEU A 280 38.70 11.68 -5.55
CA LEU A 280 38.12 12.52 -4.48
C LEU A 280 38.38 11.96 -3.06
N SER A 281 39.18 12.68 -2.28
CA SER A 281 39.31 12.74 -0.81
C SER A 281 39.14 11.45 0.05
N SER A 282 40.11 11.19 0.93
CA SER A 282 40.27 9.98 1.75
C SER A 282 39.08 9.57 2.65
N SER A 283 38.08 10.43 2.87
CA SER A 283 36.87 10.06 3.62
C SER A 283 35.70 9.59 2.75
N PHE A 284 35.71 9.82 1.43
CA PHE A 284 34.58 9.49 0.54
C PHE A 284 34.82 8.26 -0.34
N MET A 285 36.08 7.87 -0.53
CA MET A 285 36.50 6.63 -1.22
C MET A 285 35.96 5.34 -0.56
N HIS A 286 35.57 5.39 0.72
CA HIS A 286 34.94 4.27 1.42
C HIS A 286 33.52 3.95 0.91
N PHE A 287 32.79 4.95 0.40
CA PHE A 287 31.42 4.77 -0.13
C PHE A 287 31.43 4.20 -1.55
N ALA A 288 32.38 4.60 -2.40
CA ALA A 288 32.50 4.12 -3.78
C ALA A 288 32.95 2.65 -3.90
N ASN A 289 33.60 2.10 -2.86
CA ASN A 289 34.02 0.70 -2.79
C ASN A 289 33.08 -0.17 -1.92
N MET A 290 31.84 0.28 -1.71
CA MET A 290 30.85 -0.49 -0.94
C MET A 290 30.48 -1.78 -1.67
N SER A 291 30.61 -2.91 -0.99
CA SER A 291 30.09 -4.18 -1.49
C SER A 291 28.58 -4.07 -1.76
N GLU A 292 28.08 -4.80 -2.76
CA GLU A 292 26.65 -4.82 -3.08
C GLU A 292 25.79 -5.18 -1.86
N ALA A 293 26.33 -6.00 -0.96
CA ALA A 293 25.73 -6.33 0.34
C ALA A 293 25.58 -5.10 1.27
N THR A 294 26.60 -4.24 1.37
CA THR A 294 26.50 -3.00 2.16
C THR A 294 25.54 -2.01 1.51
N SER A 295 25.52 -1.92 0.18
CA SER A 295 24.54 -1.11 -0.56
C SER A 295 23.10 -1.55 -0.25
N ARG A 296 22.84 -2.86 -0.28
CA ARG A 296 21.55 -3.44 0.14
C ARG A 296 21.18 -3.04 1.57
N ARG A 297 22.11 -3.13 2.53
CA ARG A 297 21.87 -2.72 3.93
C ARG A 297 21.45 -1.25 4.03
N ILE A 298 22.17 -0.34 3.38
CA ILE A 298 21.81 1.08 3.42
C ILE A 298 20.44 1.34 2.78
N ARG A 299 20.15 0.74 1.62
CA ARG A 299 18.82 0.85 1.00
C ARG A 299 17.70 0.34 1.90
N SER A 300 17.97 -0.62 2.78
CA SER A 300 16.94 -1.16 3.70
C SER A 300 16.64 -0.23 4.87
N ILE A 301 17.57 0.66 5.24
CA ILE A 301 17.31 1.74 6.20
C ILE A 301 16.28 2.72 5.61
N PHE A 302 16.46 3.12 4.35
CA PHE A 302 15.51 3.99 3.65
C PHE A 302 14.18 3.28 3.37
N GLY A 303 14.20 1.99 3.04
CA GLY A 303 12.97 1.20 2.92
C GLY A 303 12.18 1.11 4.24
N ALA A 304 12.87 1.04 5.39
CA ALA A 304 12.19 1.10 6.69
C ALA A 304 11.54 2.47 6.96
N ALA A 305 12.19 3.57 6.55
CA ALA A 305 11.60 4.91 6.61
C ALA A 305 10.34 5.01 5.72
N ASN A 306 10.42 4.49 4.49
CA ASN A 306 9.29 4.48 3.55
C ASN A 306 8.11 3.67 4.12
N PHE A 307 8.39 2.49 4.69
CA PHE A 307 7.38 1.67 5.36
C PHE A 307 6.67 2.44 6.50
N TRP A 308 7.41 3.15 7.35
CA TRP A 308 6.80 3.93 8.43
C TRP A 308 5.99 5.12 7.92
N ALA A 309 6.40 5.77 6.82
CA ALA A 309 5.59 6.80 6.18
C ALA A 309 4.22 6.25 5.73
N ILE A 310 4.21 5.05 5.15
CA ILE A 310 2.96 4.34 4.78
C ILE A 310 2.13 4.00 6.02
N VAL A 311 2.76 3.52 7.10
CA VAL A 311 2.06 3.19 8.36
C VAL A 311 1.41 4.43 8.96
N PHE A 312 2.14 5.55 9.10
CA PHE A 312 1.59 6.79 9.65
C PHE A 312 0.42 7.30 8.81
N TYR A 313 0.52 7.19 7.49
CA TYR A 313 -0.60 7.52 6.62
C TYR A 313 -1.82 6.62 6.87
N ASN A 314 -1.65 5.30 6.86
CA ASN A 314 -2.77 4.39 7.06
C ASN A 314 -3.42 4.58 8.44
N ILE A 315 -2.64 4.93 9.46
CA ILE A 315 -3.18 5.28 10.78
C ILE A 315 -4.06 6.53 10.68
N LEU A 316 -3.61 7.57 9.99
CA LEU A 316 -4.38 8.80 9.78
C LEU A 316 -5.67 8.55 8.98
N ALA A 317 -5.61 7.69 7.96
CA ALA A 317 -6.75 7.38 7.09
C ALA A 317 -7.78 6.44 7.75
N LEU A 318 -7.33 5.46 8.55
CA LEU A 318 -8.19 4.48 9.20
C LEU A 318 -8.75 4.92 10.56
N ASN A 319 -8.16 5.95 11.18
CA ASN A 319 -8.56 6.42 12.50
C ASN A 319 -8.83 7.94 12.49
N SER A 320 -8.26 8.66 13.45
CA SER A 320 -8.38 10.11 13.59
C SER A 320 -7.00 10.77 13.58
N LEU A 321 -6.98 12.07 13.25
CA LEU A 321 -5.78 12.90 13.37
C LEU A 321 -5.21 12.87 14.80
N GLU A 322 -6.07 12.88 15.82
CA GLU A 322 -5.66 12.80 17.22
C GLU A 322 -4.93 11.50 17.52
N PHE A 323 -5.42 10.37 17.01
CA PHE A 323 -4.78 9.08 17.17
C PHE A 323 -3.44 9.01 16.43
N ALA A 324 -3.36 9.54 15.21
CA ALA A 324 -2.10 9.63 14.46
C ALA A 324 -1.05 10.48 15.20
N LEU A 325 -1.45 11.62 15.76
CA LEU A 325 -0.57 12.48 16.56
C LEU A 325 -0.13 11.80 17.86
N LEU A 326 -1.00 11.02 18.51
CA LEU A 326 -0.66 10.24 19.70
C LEU A 326 0.43 9.20 19.38
N VAL A 327 0.28 8.45 18.28
CA VAL A 327 1.27 7.47 17.84
C VAL A 327 2.59 8.14 17.48
N ALA A 328 2.55 9.25 16.72
CA ALA A 328 3.74 10.02 16.36
C ALA A 328 4.47 10.56 17.60
N LYS A 329 3.75 11.14 18.57
CA LYS A 329 4.32 11.61 19.84
C LYS A 329 4.96 10.46 20.63
N ARG A 330 4.32 9.28 20.64
CA ARG A 330 4.85 8.11 21.33
C ARG A 330 6.14 7.60 20.71
N ILE A 331 6.20 7.54 19.38
CA ILE A 331 7.35 7.02 18.64
C ILE A 331 8.52 8.02 18.62
N PHE A 332 8.26 9.31 18.38
CA PHE A 332 9.34 10.29 18.15
C PHE A 332 9.73 11.11 19.38
N LEU A 333 8.85 11.27 20.36
CA LEU A 333 9.11 12.13 21.52
C LEU A 333 9.23 11.33 22.81
N THR A 334 8.17 10.64 23.25
CA THR A 334 8.16 10.01 24.59
C THR A 334 8.92 8.69 24.63
N GLY A 335 8.95 7.95 23.53
CA GLY A 335 9.66 6.67 23.42
C GLY A 335 11.10 6.79 22.93
N PHE A 336 11.54 7.99 22.56
CA PHE A 336 12.89 8.22 22.05
C PHE A 336 13.93 8.14 23.20
N PRO A 337 15.08 7.49 23.01
CA PRO A 337 15.55 6.84 21.77
C PRO A 337 15.17 5.36 21.65
N LEU A 338 14.92 4.68 22.78
CA LEU A 338 14.89 3.22 22.83
C LEU A 338 13.75 2.62 22.00
N SER A 339 12.53 3.13 22.15
CA SER A 339 11.37 2.59 21.43
C SER A 339 11.47 2.91 19.95
N THR A 340 11.92 4.12 19.60
CA THR A 340 12.10 4.58 18.22
C THR A 340 13.08 3.68 17.47
N PHE A 341 14.29 3.48 18.03
CA PHE A 341 15.29 2.65 17.38
C PHE A 341 14.94 1.17 17.39
N SER A 342 14.28 0.65 18.42
CA SER A 342 13.83 -0.75 18.45
C SER A 342 12.81 -1.03 17.35
N ILE A 343 11.80 -0.16 17.24
CA ILE A 343 10.77 -0.26 16.20
C ILE A 343 11.41 -0.14 14.81
N TRP A 344 12.28 0.86 14.61
CA TRP A 344 12.99 1.04 13.35
C TRP A 344 13.84 -0.18 12.97
N PHE A 345 14.54 -0.78 13.95
CA PHE A 345 15.37 -1.96 13.73
C PHE A 345 14.54 -3.19 13.37
N ILE A 346 13.40 -3.41 14.03
CA ILE A 346 12.46 -4.49 13.68
C ILE A 346 11.96 -4.30 12.24
N THR A 347 11.57 -3.08 11.87
CA THR A 347 11.12 -2.77 10.50
C THR A 347 12.23 -2.95 9.48
N TYR A 348 13.46 -2.52 9.80
CA TYR A 348 14.64 -2.77 8.98
C TYR A 348 14.86 -4.27 8.73
N CYS A 349 14.73 -5.11 9.76
CA CYS A 349 14.82 -6.57 9.62
C CYS A 349 13.72 -7.11 8.69
N GLY A 350 12.48 -6.62 8.84
CA GLY A 350 11.37 -6.98 7.96
C GLY A 350 11.62 -6.60 6.49
N VAL A 351 12.08 -5.37 6.24
CA VAL A 351 12.44 -4.90 4.90
C VAL A 351 13.58 -5.74 4.29
N GLN A 352 14.55 -6.17 5.09
CA GLN A 352 15.64 -7.05 4.61
C GLN A 352 15.14 -8.42 4.15
N LEU A 353 14.14 -8.99 4.84
CA LEU A 353 13.50 -10.24 4.46
C LEU A 353 12.65 -10.09 3.20
N ILE A 354 11.95 -8.96 3.05
CA ILE A 354 11.19 -8.64 1.82
C ILE A 354 12.13 -8.59 0.63
N LYS A 355 13.25 -7.86 0.73
CA LYS A 355 14.25 -7.80 -0.34
C LYS A 355 14.89 -9.14 -0.64
N GLU A 356 15.04 -10.02 0.35
CA GLU A 356 15.52 -11.39 0.12
C GLU A 356 14.52 -12.20 -0.69
N ARG A 357 13.21 -12.06 -0.39
CA ARG A 357 12.14 -12.71 -1.15
C ARG A 357 12.11 -12.21 -2.59
N GLU A 358 12.21 -10.90 -2.81
CA GLU A 358 12.27 -10.29 -4.15
C GLU A 358 13.46 -10.82 -4.95
N ARG A 359 14.63 -10.95 -4.32
CA ARG A 359 15.81 -11.57 -4.95
C ARG A 359 15.56 -13.01 -5.40
N ILE A 360 14.99 -13.83 -4.52
CA ILE A 360 14.70 -15.25 -4.83
C ILE A 360 13.73 -15.37 -6.01
N LEU A 361 12.72 -14.49 -6.07
CA LEU A 361 11.75 -14.48 -7.15
C LEU A 361 12.37 -14.02 -8.47
N ALA A 362 13.19 -12.97 -8.45
CA ALA A 362 13.91 -12.52 -9.63
C ALA A 362 14.82 -13.61 -10.23
N ILE A 363 15.46 -14.43 -9.39
CA ILE A 363 16.26 -15.58 -9.84
C ILE A 363 15.36 -16.65 -10.48
N ARG A 364 14.24 -16.98 -9.83
CA ARG A 364 13.29 -17.97 -10.36
C ARG A 364 12.70 -17.56 -11.71
N ASP A 365 12.40 -16.28 -11.90
CA ASP A 365 11.85 -15.80 -13.15
C ASP A 365 12.89 -15.81 -14.27
N GLU A 366 14.17 -15.53 -13.96
CA GLU A 366 15.27 -15.73 -14.90
C GLU A 366 15.50 -17.19 -15.30
N GLU A 367 15.30 -18.14 -14.38
CA GLU A 367 15.36 -19.57 -14.67
C GLU A 367 14.22 -19.99 -15.61
N LYS A 368 12.99 -19.56 -15.34
CA LYS A 368 11.83 -19.82 -16.21
C LYS A 368 11.98 -19.23 -17.61
N ASP A 369 12.56 -18.03 -17.73
CA ASP A 369 12.78 -17.40 -19.03
C ASP A 369 13.83 -18.16 -19.85
N LYS A 370 14.85 -18.73 -19.20
CA LYS A 370 15.82 -19.62 -19.85
C LYS A 370 15.18 -20.93 -20.30
N GLU A 371 14.37 -21.56 -19.45
CA GLU A 371 13.63 -22.80 -19.79
C GLU A 371 12.64 -22.63 -20.95
N LYS A 372 12.09 -21.42 -21.16
CA LYS A 372 11.21 -21.11 -22.31
C LYS A 372 11.98 -20.80 -23.60
N ALA A 373 13.26 -20.47 -23.49
CA ALA A 373 14.12 -20.11 -24.60
C ALA A 373 14.90 -21.32 -25.16
N GLU A 374 15.02 -22.39 -24.38
CA GLU A 374 15.47 -23.73 -24.77
C GLU A 374 14.29 -24.57 -25.30
#